data_AF-R0CMI6-F1
#
_entry.id   AF-R0CMI6-F1
#
_cell.length_a   1.000
_cell.length_b   1.000
_cell.length_c   1.000
_cell.angle_alpha   90.00
_cell.angle_beta   90.00
_cell.angle_gamma   90.00
#
_symmetry.space_group_name_H-M   'P 1'
#
loop_
_entity.id
_entity.type
_entity.pdbx_description
1 polymer ?
#
loop_
_entity_poly.entity_id
_entity_poly.type
_entity_poly.pdbx_seq_one_letter_code
_entity_poly.pdbx_strand_id
1 'polypeptide(L)'
;MTSRPLAPEPQARAGSRHELTDYRTRLVTDLRDIGRDAWDALLALQPEATPFLRFDFLHALHASGSASPDTGWSPQYLTLWQDGPDGEVLAAAVPLYVKGHSYGEYGDLCTITRRDQLTG
;
A
#
# COMPACT_ATOMS: atom_id res chain seq x y z
N MET A 1 2.12 43.38 -55.06
CA MET A 1 2.01 42.00 -54.54
C MET A 1 3.34 41.62 -53.92
N THR A 2 3.41 41.52 -52.59
CA THR A 2 4.24 40.54 -51.85
C THR A 2 3.68 40.52 -50.44
N SER A 3 2.91 39.47 -50.13
CA SER A 3 2.37 39.25 -48.80
C SER A 3 3.49 38.70 -47.91
N ARG A 4 3.71 39.30 -46.74
CA ARG A 4 4.68 38.83 -45.74
C ARG A 4 4.11 37.56 -45.08
N PRO A 5 4.85 36.45 -44.95
CA PRO A 5 4.33 35.28 -44.25
C PRO A 5 4.17 35.61 -42.76
N LEU A 6 3.02 35.24 -42.19
CA LEU A 6 2.76 35.24 -40.76
C LEU A 6 3.66 34.17 -40.12
N ALA A 7 4.45 34.54 -39.11
CA ALA A 7 5.21 33.58 -38.32
C ALA A 7 4.24 32.58 -37.65
N PRO A 8 4.60 31.27 -37.56
CA PRO A 8 3.75 30.32 -36.87
C PRO A 8 3.60 30.73 -35.40
N GLU A 9 2.37 30.68 -34.90
CA GLU A 9 2.07 30.97 -33.50
C GLU A 9 2.89 30.06 -32.57
N PRO A 10 3.32 30.57 -31.40
CA PRO A 10 3.93 29.73 -30.38
C PRO A 10 2.90 28.68 -29.97
N GLN A 11 3.18 27.42 -30.31
CA GLN A 11 2.37 26.28 -29.92
C GLN A 11 2.18 26.34 -28.41
N ALA A 12 0.91 26.47 -28.00
CA ALA A 12 0.49 26.45 -26.62
C ALA A 12 1.18 25.30 -25.90
N ARG A 13 1.87 25.63 -24.81
CA ARG A 13 2.60 24.71 -23.95
C ARG A 13 1.77 23.44 -23.77
N ALA A 14 2.32 22.30 -24.18
CA ALA A 14 1.78 21.00 -23.88
C ALA A 14 1.46 20.96 -22.38
N GLY A 15 0.16 20.96 -22.05
CA GLY A 15 -0.29 20.73 -20.69
C GLY A 15 0.36 19.45 -20.22
N SER A 16 0.95 19.49 -19.03
CA SER A 16 1.45 18.31 -18.33
C SER A 16 0.31 17.29 -18.25
N ARG A 17 0.31 16.34 -19.18
CA ARG A 17 -0.47 15.13 -19.07
C ARG A 17 0.01 14.50 -17.77
N HIS A 18 -0.83 14.52 -16.73
CA HIS A 18 -0.72 13.49 -15.72
C HIS A 18 -0.81 12.21 -16.53
N GLU A 19 0.31 11.56 -16.78
CA GLU A 19 0.33 10.19 -17.24
C GLU A 19 -0.46 9.46 -16.17
N LEU A 20 -1.66 9.00 -16.52
CA LEU A 20 -2.58 8.38 -15.58
C LEU A 20 -1.99 7.01 -15.25
N THR A 21 -1.03 6.97 -14.34
CA THR A 21 -0.46 5.74 -13.82
C THR A 21 -1.60 4.97 -13.13
N ASP A 22 -1.89 3.77 -13.64
CA ASP A 22 -2.88 2.89 -13.04
C ASP A 22 -2.31 2.33 -11.75
N TYR A 23 -2.92 2.71 -10.62
CA TYR A 23 -2.53 2.24 -9.30
C TYR A 23 -3.61 1.31 -8.74
N ARG A 24 -3.16 0.18 -8.21
CA ARG A 24 -4.02 -0.85 -7.58
C ARG A 24 -3.76 -0.89 -6.08
N THR A 25 -4.77 -0.54 -5.31
CA THR A 25 -4.72 -0.64 -3.85
C THR A 25 -5.07 -2.05 -3.39
N ARG A 26 -4.31 -2.61 -2.44
CA ARG A 26 -4.61 -3.90 -1.80
C ARG A 26 -4.50 -3.79 -0.29
N LEU A 27 -5.39 -4.49 0.39
CA LEU A 27 -5.31 -4.73 1.83
C LEU A 27 -4.87 -6.18 2.03
N VAL A 28 -3.69 -6.37 2.64
CA VAL A 28 -3.05 -7.67 2.81
C VAL A 28 -2.93 -7.96 4.30
N THR A 29 -3.21 -9.19 4.72
CA THR A 29 -3.17 -9.60 6.15
C THR A 29 -1.83 -10.18 6.56
N ASP A 30 -0.98 -10.56 5.60
CA ASP A 30 0.32 -11.18 5.83
C ASP A 30 1.40 -10.47 5.02
N LEU A 31 2.50 -10.10 5.67
CA LEU A 31 3.65 -9.47 5.02
C LEU A 31 4.24 -10.35 3.91
N ARG A 32 4.18 -11.68 4.08
CA ARG A 32 4.74 -12.64 3.14
C ARG A 32 4.05 -12.62 1.79
N ASP A 33 2.78 -12.25 1.74
CA ASP A 33 2.00 -12.12 0.51
C ASP A 33 2.42 -10.90 -0.32
N ILE A 34 3.07 -9.91 0.29
CA ILE A 34 3.69 -8.77 -0.41
C ILE A 34 5.05 -9.17 -0.98
N GLY A 35 5.76 -10.07 -0.30
CA GLY A 35 7.08 -10.56 -0.68
C GLY A 35 8.23 -9.66 -0.17
N ARG A 36 9.32 -10.30 0.22
CA ARG A 36 10.51 -9.62 0.75
C ARG A 36 11.13 -8.67 -0.26
N ASP A 37 11.34 -9.12 -1.49
CA ASP A 37 12.08 -8.36 -2.49
C ASP A 37 11.34 -7.06 -2.84
N ALA A 38 10.01 -7.11 -2.99
CA ALA A 38 9.18 -5.94 -3.24
C ALA A 38 9.22 -4.96 -2.06
N TRP A 39 9.18 -5.47 -0.82
CA TRP A 39 9.24 -4.65 0.38
C TRP A 39 10.61 -3.98 0.57
N ASP A 40 11.70 -4.75 0.41
CA ASP A 40 13.06 -4.25 0.55
C ASP A 40 13.40 -3.25 -0.58
N ALA A 41 12.92 -3.48 -1.80
CA ALA A 41 13.01 -2.52 -2.90
C ALA A 41 12.30 -1.20 -2.57
N LEU A 42 11.08 -1.26 -2.02
CA LEU A 42 10.36 -0.06 -1.58
C LEU A 42 11.12 0.66 -0.46
N LEU A 43 11.62 -0.08 0.53
CA LEU A 43 12.33 0.50 1.67
C LEU A 43 13.65 1.16 1.25
N ALA A 44 14.33 0.62 0.24
CA ALA A 44 15.55 1.21 -0.32
C ALA A 44 15.33 2.60 -0.97
N LEU A 45 14.08 2.94 -1.32
CA LEU A 45 13.72 4.28 -1.82
C LEU A 45 13.61 5.32 -0.68
N GLN A 46 13.60 4.89 0.59
CA GLN A 46 13.50 5.77 1.75
C GLN A 46 14.92 6.11 2.26
N PRO A 47 15.37 7.38 2.15
CA PRO A 47 16.74 7.74 2.54
C PRO A 47 17.02 7.50 4.04
N GLU A 48 16.02 7.67 4.90
CA GLU A 48 16.07 7.43 6.34
C GLU A 48 15.13 6.30 6.80
N ALA A 49 15.19 5.15 6.10
CA ALA A 49 14.44 3.96 6.50
C ALA A 49 14.74 3.53 7.95
N THR A 50 13.70 3.48 8.79
CA THR A 50 13.84 3.00 10.17
C THR A 50 14.00 1.46 10.20
N PRO A 51 14.79 0.89 11.14
CA PRO A 51 14.93 -0.56 11.25
C PRO A 51 13.61 -1.27 11.54
N PHE A 52 12.63 -0.56 12.12
CA PHE A 52 11.31 -1.09 12.45
C PHE A 52 10.39 -1.31 11.24
N LEU A 53 10.79 -0.80 10.07
CA LEU A 53 10.11 -1.06 8.80
C LEU A 53 10.78 -2.12 7.95
N ARG A 54 11.88 -2.74 8.41
CA ARG A 54 12.50 -3.86 7.67
C ARG A 54 11.57 -5.05 7.62
N PHE A 55 11.57 -5.78 6.50
CA PHE A 55 10.81 -7.01 6.36
C PHE A 55 11.11 -7.98 7.50
N ASP A 56 12.39 -8.19 7.81
CA ASP A 56 12.82 -9.10 8.90
C ASP A 56 12.27 -8.70 10.26
N PHE A 57 12.28 -7.41 10.57
CA PHE A 57 11.78 -6.93 11.85
C PHE A 57 10.28 -7.17 11.97
N LEU A 58 9.50 -6.77 10.96
CA LEU A 58 8.05 -6.94 10.95
C LEU A 58 7.65 -8.42 10.94
N HIS A 59 8.36 -9.25 10.17
CA HIS A 59 8.16 -10.69 10.16
C HIS A 59 8.45 -11.30 11.53
N ALA A 60 9.58 -10.93 12.17
CA ALA A 60 9.93 -11.41 13.50
C ALA A 60 8.94 -10.92 14.58
N LEU A 61 8.44 -9.69 14.47
CA LEU A 61 7.43 -9.14 15.37
C LEU A 61 6.16 -9.99 15.41
N HIS A 62 5.73 -10.50 14.24
CA HIS A 62 4.57 -11.39 14.14
C HIS A 62 4.90 -12.83 14.48
N ALA A 63 6.01 -13.37 13.96
CA ALA A 63 6.41 -14.76 14.19
C ALA A 63 6.73 -15.04 15.68
N SER A 64 7.17 -14.03 16.43
CA SER A 64 7.41 -14.14 17.88
C SER A 64 6.14 -14.08 18.73
N GLY A 65 4.99 -13.73 18.14
CA GLY A 65 3.75 -13.52 18.88
C GLY A 65 3.60 -12.13 19.51
N SER A 66 4.60 -11.25 19.39
CA SER A 66 4.63 -9.93 20.06
C SER A 66 3.50 -8.99 19.63
N ALA A 67 3.14 -9.01 18.34
CA ALA A 67 1.98 -8.30 17.80
C ALA A 67 1.12 -9.29 17.00
N SER A 68 0.44 -10.18 17.73
CA SER A 68 -0.34 -11.27 17.18
C SER A 68 -1.80 -11.24 17.66
N PRO A 69 -2.72 -11.95 16.98
CA PRO A 69 -4.11 -12.05 17.42
C PRO A 69 -4.25 -12.47 18.89
N ASP A 70 -3.36 -13.34 19.38
CA ASP A 70 -3.33 -13.80 20.77
C ASP A 70 -3.04 -12.67 21.77
N THR A 71 -2.29 -11.65 21.34
CA THR A 71 -2.04 -10.41 22.10
C THR A 71 -3.05 -9.30 21.80
N GLY A 72 -4.08 -9.60 21.00
CA GLY A 72 -5.11 -8.67 20.59
C GLY A 72 -4.69 -7.73 19.46
N TRP A 73 -3.62 -8.02 18.70
CA TRP A 73 -3.14 -7.21 17.58
C TRP A 73 -3.14 -8.00 16.28
N SER A 74 -3.82 -7.52 15.24
CA SER A 74 -3.80 -8.14 13.92
C SER A 74 -3.13 -7.21 12.91
N PRO A 75 -2.05 -7.64 12.23
CA PRO A 75 -1.43 -6.83 11.20
C PRO A 75 -2.33 -6.71 9.98
N GLN A 76 -2.34 -5.51 9.38
CA GLN A 76 -3.00 -5.20 8.12
C GLN A 76 -2.03 -4.33 7.31
N TYR A 77 -1.83 -4.62 6.04
CA TYR A 77 -0.94 -3.87 5.17
C TYR A 77 -1.73 -3.23 4.05
N LEU A 78 -1.79 -1.90 4.05
CA LEU A 78 -2.32 -1.15 2.92
C LEU A 78 -1.20 -0.94 1.92
N THR A 79 -1.37 -1.45 0.70
CA THR A 79 -0.35 -1.40 -0.36
C THR A 79 -0.90 -0.74 -1.61
N LEU A 80 -0.02 -0.09 -2.36
CA LEU A 80 -0.29 0.50 -3.66
C LEU A 80 0.66 -0.11 -4.68
N TRP A 81 0.11 -0.68 -5.74
CA TRP A 81 0.86 -1.35 -6.80
C TRP A 81 0.67 -0.61 -8.12
N GLN A 82 1.66 -0.63 -8.99
CA GLN A 82 1.58 -0.12 -10.35
C GLN A 82 2.20 -1.11 -11.32
N ASP A 83 1.85 -1.01 -12.60
CA ASP A 83 2.52 -1.80 -13.63
C ASP A 83 3.95 -1.29 -13.86
N GLY A 84 4.91 -2.22 -13.89
CA GLY A 84 6.29 -1.98 -14.25
C GLY A 84 6.74 -2.85 -15.43
N PRO A 85 7.97 -2.67 -15.92
CA PRO A 85 8.48 -3.41 -17.09
C PRO A 85 8.50 -4.93 -16.90
N ASP A 86 8.75 -5.39 -15.67
CA ASP A 86 8.93 -6.80 -15.32
C ASP A 86 7.77 -7.37 -14.46
N GLY A 87 6.62 -6.68 -14.45
CA GLY A 87 5.46 -7.03 -13.62
C GLY A 87 5.06 -5.91 -12.66
N GLU A 88 4.25 -6.23 -11.65
CA GLU A 88 3.77 -5.24 -10.70
C GLU A 88 4.87 -4.77 -9.74
N VAL A 89 4.92 -3.46 -9.51
CA VAL A 89 5.88 -2.81 -8.62
C VAL A 89 5.13 -2.24 -7.43
N LEU A 90 5.62 -2.52 -6.22
CA LEU A 90 5.10 -1.94 -4.99
C LEU A 90 5.51 -0.46 -4.91
N ALA A 91 4.57 0.44 -5.13
CA ALA A 91 4.80 1.89 -5.12
C ALA A 91 4.71 2.50 -3.71
N ALA A 92 3.87 1.93 -2.85
CA ALA A 92 3.75 2.35 -1.45
C ALA A 92 3.21 1.22 -0.58
N ALA A 93 3.56 1.23 0.70
CA ALA A 93 2.99 0.34 1.70
C ALA A 93 2.93 1.03 3.07
N VAL A 94 1.88 0.71 3.83
CA VAL A 94 1.71 1.14 5.22
C VAL A 94 1.35 -0.07 6.08
N PRO A 95 2.20 -0.46 7.04
CA PRO A 95 1.82 -1.43 8.06
C PRO A 95 0.86 -0.79 9.07
N LEU A 96 -0.27 -1.44 9.31
CA LEU A 96 -1.34 -1.05 10.22
C LEU A 96 -1.56 -2.20 11.22
N TYR A 97 -2.01 -1.87 12.43
CA TYR A 97 -2.29 -2.86 13.46
C TYR A 97 -3.68 -2.63 14.02
N VAL A 98 -4.57 -3.59 13.77
CA VAL A 98 -5.94 -3.57 14.30
C VAL A 98 -5.90 -4.16 15.70
N LYS A 99 -6.40 -3.42 16.68
CA LYS A 99 -6.53 -3.91 18.06
C LYS A 99 -7.90 -4.56 18.23
N GLY A 100 -7.92 -5.86 18.51
CA GLY A 100 -9.14 -6.66 18.62
C GLY A 100 -9.97 -6.39 19.87
N HIS A 101 -9.33 -6.03 20.99
CA HIS A 101 -10.03 -5.76 22.25
C HIS A 101 -9.31 -4.65 23.05
N SER A 102 -10.02 -3.57 23.35
CA SER A 102 -9.63 -2.66 24.43
C SER A 102 -9.97 -3.35 25.76
N TYR A 103 -8.96 -3.76 26.53
CA TYR A 103 -9.17 -4.05 27.94
C TYR A 103 -9.62 -2.74 28.61
N GLY A 104 -10.94 -2.55 28.77
CA GLY A 104 -11.55 -1.35 29.33
C GLY A 104 -12.86 -0.94 28.65
N GLU A 105 -13.95 -1.60 29.05
CA GLU A 105 -15.33 -1.08 29.12
C GLU A 105 -15.96 -0.36 27.91
N TYR A 106 -15.94 -0.90 26.69
CA TYR A 106 -17.09 -0.75 25.77
C TYR A 106 -17.20 -2.03 24.94
N GLY A 107 -18.31 -2.73 25.15
CA GLY A 107 -18.60 -4.02 24.53
C GLY A 107 -18.78 -3.95 23.03
N ASP A 108 -18.73 -5.13 22.42
CA ASP A 108 -19.43 -5.52 21.20
C ASP A 108 -19.88 -4.36 20.30
N LEU A 109 -19.11 -4.08 19.25
CA LEU A 109 -19.62 -3.67 17.94
C LEU A 109 -18.48 -3.52 16.94
N CYS A 110 -17.98 -4.65 16.43
CA CYS A 110 -17.66 -4.77 15.01
C CYS A 110 -17.51 -6.23 14.60
N THR A 111 -18.58 -7.02 14.75
CA THR A 111 -18.68 -8.28 14.01
C THR A 111 -18.97 -7.91 12.55
N ILE A 112 -17.94 -7.90 11.70
CA ILE A 112 -18.16 -7.99 10.25
C ILE A 112 -18.61 -9.41 9.98
N THR A 113 -19.91 -9.67 10.14
CA THR A 113 -20.52 -10.93 9.69
C THR A 113 -20.56 -10.88 8.17
N ARG A 114 -19.72 -11.70 7.53
CA ARG A 114 -19.78 -11.96 6.08
C ARG A 114 -21.19 -12.48 5.75
N ARG A 115 -21.89 -11.80 4.84
CA ARG A 115 -23.31 -12.04 4.52
C ARG A 115 -23.54 -13.17 3.51
N ASP A 116 -22.64 -14.15 3.42
CA ASP A 116 -22.67 -15.21 2.40
C ASP A 116 -22.82 -16.63 2.95
N GLN A 117 -23.18 -16.80 4.23
CA GLN A 117 -23.45 -18.13 4.81
C GLN A 117 -24.79 -18.15 5.56
N LEU A 118 -25.89 -17.98 4.83
CA LEU A 118 -27.22 -18.46 5.22
C LEU A 118 -27.94 -19.01 3.98
N THR A 119 -27.65 -20.26 3.63
CA THR A 119 -28.54 -21.13 2.86
C THR A 119 -28.34 -22.54 3.39
N GLY A 120 -29.34 -23.07 4.08
CA GLY A 120 -29.34 -24.38 4.73
C GLY A 120 -30.32 -24.41 5.88
#